data_AF-A0A022MHM4-F1
#
_entry.id   AF-A0A022MHM4-F1
#
_cell.length_a   1.000
_cell.length_b   1.000
_cell.length_c   1.000
_cell.angle_alpha   90.00
_cell.angle_beta   90.00
_cell.angle_gamma   90.00
#
_symmetry.space_group_name_H-M   'P 1'
#
loop_
_entity.id
_entity.type
_entity.pdbx_description
1 polymer ?
#
loop_
_entity_poly.entity_id
_entity_poly.type
_entity_poly.pdbx_seq_one_letter_code
_entity_poly.pdbx_strand_id
1 'polypeptide(L)'
;MIFAQGGDALGRIDFTENDEFISFEFEGDDLRVTPTYMEGQLFCSVADFVTAGSEFIRDGLSTRVDAHPSLARNPSVRSLAMEVGLRLPGDSSEIS
;
A
#
# COMPACT_ATOMS: atom_id res chain seq x y z
N MET A 1 1.14 9.30 -4.75
CA MET A 1 -0.29 9.69 -4.82
C MET A 1 -1.00 9.04 -3.63
N ILE A 2 -1.97 9.69 -2.98
CA ILE A 2 -2.62 9.17 -1.75
C ILE A 2 -3.73 8.19 -2.16
N PHE A 3 -3.60 6.91 -1.80
CA PHE A 3 -4.51 5.82 -2.20
C PHE A 3 -5.88 5.81 -1.46
N ALA A 4 -6.24 6.86 -0.75
CA ALA A 4 -7.51 6.96 -0.05
C ALA A 4 -8.07 8.39 -0.17
N GLN A 5 -8.83 8.66 -1.23
CA GLN A 5 -9.62 9.89 -1.33
C GLN A 5 -11.00 9.62 -0.72
N GLY A 6 -11.07 9.85 0.59
CA GLY A 6 -12.29 9.88 1.39
C GLY A 6 -12.09 10.84 2.57
N GLY A 7 -12.25 12.14 2.31
CA GLY A 7 -12.53 13.22 3.27
C GLY A 7 -11.57 13.46 4.44
N ASP A 8 -10.68 14.45 4.32
CA ASP A 8 -10.08 15.35 5.35
C ASP A 8 -9.67 14.84 6.76
N ALA A 9 -9.70 13.55 7.03
CA ALA A 9 -9.05 12.87 8.16
C ALA A 9 -8.54 11.53 7.59
N LEU A 10 -7.48 10.95 8.15
CA LEU A 10 -6.92 9.69 7.64
C LEU A 10 -8.02 8.67 7.30
N GLY A 11 -7.95 8.17 6.06
CA GLY A 11 -9.06 7.47 5.44
C GLY A 11 -9.43 6.17 6.14
N ARG A 12 -10.65 5.72 5.88
CA ARG A 12 -11.16 4.39 6.25
C ARG A 12 -10.98 3.45 5.05
N ILE A 13 -10.57 2.20 5.31
CA ILE A 13 -10.58 1.13 4.31
C ILE A 13 -11.79 0.25 4.61
N ASP A 14 -12.74 0.22 3.67
CA ASP A 14 -13.95 -0.61 3.74
C ASP A 14 -13.77 -1.93 2.99
N PHE A 15 -14.18 -3.02 3.64
CA PHE A 15 -14.29 -4.33 3.01
C PHE A 15 -15.74 -4.53 2.56
N THR A 16 -15.95 -4.56 1.25
CA THR A 16 -17.29 -4.64 0.65
C THR A 16 -18.03 -5.95 0.94
N GLU A 17 -17.31 -6.96 1.43
CA GLU A 17 -17.81 -8.33 1.55
C GLU A 17 -18.52 -8.61 2.88
N ASN A 18 -18.27 -7.80 3.92
CA ASN A 18 -18.67 -8.16 5.29
C ASN A 18 -18.88 -6.97 6.24
N ASP A 19 -19.12 -5.76 5.73
CA ASP A 19 -19.29 -4.53 6.54
C ASP A 19 -18.11 -4.23 7.50
N GLU A 20 -16.98 -4.92 7.33
CA GLU A 20 -15.77 -4.70 8.09
C GLU A 20 -15.02 -3.49 7.55
N PHE A 21 -14.27 -2.80 8.41
CA PHE A 21 -13.40 -1.71 8.01
C PHE A 21 -12.18 -1.59 8.90
N ILE A 22 -11.19 -0.86 8.40
CA ILE A 22 -10.05 -0.38 9.19
C ILE A 22 -10.10 1.14 9.19
N SER A 23 -10.21 1.72 10.39
CA SER A 23 -10.06 3.16 10.59
C SER A 23 -8.61 3.52 10.90
N PHE A 24 -8.18 4.67 10.41
CA PHE A 24 -6.84 5.21 10.62
C PHE A 24 -6.97 6.62 11.18
N GLU A 25 -6.25 6.94 12.25
CA GLU A 25 -6.30 8.25 12.90
C GLU A 25 -4.89 8.68 13.32
N PHE A 26 -4.56 9.96 13.17
CA PHE A 26 -3.27 10.49 13.62
C PHE A 26 -3.34 10.83 15.11
N GLU A 27 -2.34 10.41 15.86
CA GLU A 27 -2.10 10.85 17.22
C GLU A 27 -0.69 11.44 17.29
N GLY A 28 -0.54 12.69 16.82
CA GLY A 28 0.77 13.32 16.65
C GLY A 28 1.51 12.74 15.44
N ASP A 29 2.73 12.24 15.66
CA ASP A 29 3.55 11.56 14.65
C ASP A 29 3.25 10.04 14.56
N ASP A 30 2.29 9.58 15.35
CA ASP A 30 1.84 8.19 15.38
C ASP A 30 0.50 8.02 14.66
N LEU A 31 0.28 6.79 14.21
CA LEU A 31 -0.90 6.31 13.53
C LEU A 31 -1.60 5.29 14.42
N ARG A 32 -2.84 5.57 14.77
CA ARG A 32 -3.77 4.62 15.37
C ARG A 32 -4.56 3.90 14.29
N VAL A 33 -4.51 2.58 14.31
CA VAL A 33 -5.23 1.71 13.37
C VAL A 33 -6.24 0.88 14.14
N THR A 34 -7.51 0.94 13.74
CA THR A 34 -8.63 0.28 14.42
C THR A 34 -9.42 -0.58 13.43
N PRO A 35 -9.07 -1.87 13.28
CA PRO A 35 -9.85 -2.84 12.53
C PRO A 35 -11.08 -3.28 13.32
N THR A 36 -12.23 -3.40 12.66
CA THR A 36 -13.46 -3.91 13.30
C THR A 36 -13.44 -5.39 13.63
N TYR A 37 -12.62 -6.17 12.92
CA TYR A 37 -12.47 -7.62 13.10
C TYR A 37 -11.45 -8.00 14.19
N MET A 38 -10.90 -7.02 14.92
CA MET A 38 -9.96 -7.25 16.02
C MET A 38 -10.47 -6.61 17.32
N GLU A 39 -10.31 -7.30 18.44
CA GLU A 39 -10.61 -6.75 19.78
C GLU A 39 -9.48 -5.82 20.30
N GLY A 40 -8.97 -4.92 19.45
CA GLY A 40 -7.85 -4.07 19.81
C GLY A 40 -7.50 -3.00 18.79
N GLN A 41 -6.65 -2.07 19.22
CA GLN A 41 -6.09 -1.00 18.40
C GLN A 41 -4.60 -1.24 18.22
N LEU A 42 -4.07 -0.87 17.07
CA LEU A 42 -2.65 -0.91 16.78
C LEU A 42 -2.12 0.53 16.72
N PHE A 43 -0.90 0.72 17.22
CA PHE A 43 -0.21 2.00 17.18
C PHE A 43 1.15 1.79 16.54
N CYS A 44 1.51 2.66 15.61
CA CYS A 44 2.84 2.70 15.01
C CYS A 44 3.17 4.13 14.59
N SER A 45 4.45 4.45 14.42
CA SER A 45 4.80 5.73 13.81
C SER A 45 4.34 5.75 12.35
N VAL A 46 4.04 6.95 11.84
CA VAL A 46 3.71 7.12 10.42
C VAL A 46 4.84 6.65 9.52
N ALA A 47 6.09 6.84 9.94
CA ALA A 47 7.27 6.38 9.21
C ALA A 47 7.33 4.85 9.11
N ASP A 48 7.05 4.14 10.21
CA ASP A 48 7.02 2.67 10.21
C ASP A 48 5.89 2.15 9.35
N PHE A 49 4.71 2.77 9.42
CA PHE A 49 3.56 2.40 8.58
C PHE A 49 3.87 2.53 7.09
N VAL A 50 4.44 3.66 6.67
CA VAL A 50 4.82 3.90 5.27
C VAL A 50 5.91 2.93 4.82
N THR A 51 6.91 2.67 5.67
CA THR A 51 8.01 1.76 5.36
C THR A 51 7.50 0.32 5.19
N ALA A 52 6.79 -0.20 6.19
CA ALA A 52 6.24 -1.55 6.17
C ALA A 52 5.22 -1.74 5.04
N GLY A 53 4.36 -0.73 4.79
CA GLY A 53 3.40 -0.76 3.69
C GLY A 53 4.08 -0.79 2.31
N SER A 54 5.13 -0.01 2.13
CA SER A 54 5.91 0.01 0.89
C SER A 54 6.64 -1.31 0.64
N GLU A 55 7.19 -1.91 1.69
CA GLU A 55 7.81 -3.25 1.62
C GLU A 55 6.79 -4.33 1.28
N PHE A 56 5.64 -4.33 1.97
CA PHE A 56 4.56 -5.28 1.69
C PHE A 56 4.07 -5.20 0.24
N ILE A 57 3.86 -3.98 -0.29
CA ILE A 57 3.46 -3.79 -1.69
C ILE A 57 4.56 -4.26 -2.63
N ARG A 58 5.83 -3.92 -2.36
CA ARG A 58 6.97 -4.32 -3.19
C ARG A 58 7.06 -5.84 -3.31
N ASP A 59 7.03 -6.54 -2.18
CA ASP A 59 7.17 -8.00 -2.11
C ASP A 59 5.97 -8.71 -2.76
N GLY A 60 4.76 -8.22 -2.48
CA GLY A 60 3.54 -8.71 -3.09
C GLY A 60 3.54 -8.52 -4.61
N LEU A 61 3.92 -7.33 -5.07
CA LEU A 61 3.97 -6.99 -6.51
C LEU A 61 5.03 -7.82 -7.23
N SER A 62 6.23 -7.98 -6.66
CA SER A 62 7.29 -8.84 -7.21
C SER A 62 6.78 -10.27 -7.39
N THR A 63 6.23 -10.85 -6.32
CA THR A 63 5.70 -12.22 -6.34
C THR A 63 4.64 -12.42 -7.42
N ARG A 64 3.73 -11.45 -7.59
CA ARG A 64 2.66 -11.51 -8.60
C ARG A 64 3.19 -11.37 -10.02
N VAL A 65 4.17 -10.48 -10.24
CA VAL A 65 4.80 -10.32 -11.56
C VAL A 65 5.63 -11.56 -11.92
N ASP A 66 6.34 -12.16 -10.96
CA ASP A 66 7.10 -13.39 -11.19
C ASP A 66 6.18 -14.56 -11.57
N ALA A 67 5.03 -14.70 -10.90
CA ALA A 67 4.02 -15.71 -11.23
C ALA A 67 3.28 -15.41 -12.56
N HIS A 68 3.15 -14.13 -12.92
CA HIS A 68 2.42 -13.68 -14.10
C HIS A 68 3.18 -12.58 -14.85
N PRO A 69 4.20 -12.93 -15.66
CA PRO A 69 5.07 -11.95 -16.31
C PRO A 69 4.36 -10.95 -17.23
N SER A 70 3.16 -11.27 -17.71
CA SER A 70 2.32 -10.35 -18.49
C SER A 70 1.92 -9.09 -17.71
N LEU A 71 1.86 -9.16 -16.37
CA LEU A 71 1.53 -8.02 -15.51
C LEU A 71 2.59 -6.91 -15.57
N ALA A 72 3.85 -7.23 -15.88
CA ALA A 72 4.93 -6.24 -15.99
C ALA A 72 4.65 -5.16 -17.07
N ARG A 73 3.76 -5.44 -18.02
CA ARG A 73 3.36 -4.49 -19.08
C ARG A 73 2.16 -3.64 -18.70
N ASN A 74 1.47 -3.94 -17.59
CA ASN A 74 0.31 -3.19 -17.17
C ASN A 74 0.75 -1.80 -16.64
N PRO A 75 0.22 -0.69 -17.18
CA PRO A 75 0.62 0.66 -16.77
C PRO A 75 0.46 0.93 -15.28
N SER A 76 -0.61 0.41 -14.66
CA SER A 76 -0.86 0.58 -13.22
C SER A 76 0.15 -0.19 -12.36
N VAL A 77 0.51 -1.41 -12.79
CA VAL A 77 1.56 -2.21 -12.12
C VAL A 77 2.91 -1.50 -12.21
N ARG A 78 3.25 -0.93 -13.38
CA ARG A 78 4.48 -0.15 -13.55
C ARG A 78 4.50 1.12 -12.70
N SER A 79 3.38 1.85 -12.66
CA SER A 79 3.24 3.03 -11.81
C SER A 79 3.46 2.67 -10.35
N LEU A 80 2.79 1.62 -9.86
CA LEU A 80 2.92 1.15 -8.49
C LEU A 80 4.35 0.67 -8.18
N ALA A 81 4.97 -0.06 -9.12
CA ALA A 81 6.35 -0.52 -8.99
C ALA A 81 7.34 0.65 -8.84
N MET A 82 7.19 1.70 -9.64
CA MET A 82 8.01 2.92 -9.52
C MET A 82 7.81 3.59 -8.15
N GLU A 83 6.55 3.71 -7.68
CA GLU A 83 6.25 4.31 -6.38
C GLU A 83 6.88 3.56 -5.21
N VAL A 84 7.00 2.23 -5.29
CA VAL A 84 7.63 1.40 -4.24
C VAL A 84 9.10 1.05 -4.52
N GLY A 85 9.70 1.61 -5.56
CA GLY A 85 11.11 1.38 -5.93
C GLY A 85 11.41 -0.04 -6.45
N LEU A 86 10.41 -0.74 -6.99
CA LEU A 86 10.58 -2.04 -7.64
C LEU A 86 10.91 -1.85 -9.12
N ARG A 87 11.95 -2.54 -9.61
CA ARG A 87 12.27 -2.59 -11.05
C ARG A 87 11.56 -3.75 -11.70
N LEU A 88 10.82 -3.50 -12.78
CA LEU A 88 10.13 -4.54 -13.52
C LEU A 88 10.91 -4.97 -14.77
N PRO A 89 10.73 -6.20 -15.26
CA PRO A 89 11.31 -6.64 -16.52
C PRO A 89 10.84 -5.76 -17.68
N GLY A 90 11.77 -5.18 -18.43
CA GLY A 90 11.48 -4.23 -19.52
C GLY A 90 11.52 -2.75 -19.11
N ASP A 91 11.88 -2.45 -17.86
CA ASP A 91 12.39 -1.12 -17.51
C ASP A 91 13.81 -0.96 -18.07
N SER A 92 13.92 -0.67 -19.36
CA SER A 92 15.13 -0.12 -19.96
C SER A 92 15.31 1.30 -19.43
N SER A 93 15.88 1.42 -18.24
CA SER A 93 16.74 2.56 -17.94
C SER A 93 18.04 2.36 -18.73
N GLU A 94 18.00 2.65 -20.03
CA GLU A 94 19.20 3.10 -20.72
C GLU A 94 19.56 4.43 -20.06
N ILE A 95 20.47 4.37 -19.10
CA ILE A 95 21.20 5.54 -18.63
C ILE A 95 22.11 5.92 -19.80
N SER A 96 21.69 6.92 -20.57
CA SER A 96 22.55 7.68 -21.50
C SER A 96 22.77 9.07 -20.93
#